data_AF-A0A7X6V9H4-F1
#
_entry.id   AF-A0A7X6V9H4-F1
#
_cell.length_a   1.000
_cell.length_b   1.000
_cell.length_c   1.000
_cell.angle_alpha   90.00
_cell.angle_beta   90.00
_cell.angle_gamma   90.00
#
_symmetry.space_group_name_H-M   'P 1'
#
loop_
_entity.id
_entity.type
_entity.pdbx_description
1 polymer ?
#
loop_
_entity_poly.entity_id
_entity_poly.type
_entity_poly.pdbx_seq_one_letter_code
_entity_poly.pdbx_strand_id
1 'polypeptide(L)' 'MIQIRVKKGESIDRPIKRLKKAMDKEGIIKQLRADRYFEKPSEKKRKKSIRARARARSLARRAALAEMMPRI' A
#
# COMPACT_ATOMS: atom_id res chain seq x y z
N MET A 1 13.60 6.58 -7.36
CA MET A 1 14.76 6.07 -6.58
C MET A 1 14.57 6.52 -5.14
N ILE A 2 14.36 5.59 -4.22
CA ILE A 2 14.09 5.94 -2.81
C ILE A 2 15.40 6.39 -2.15
N GLN A 3 15.40 7.59 -1.58
CA GLN A 3 16.53 8.11 -0.81
C GLN A 3 16.04 8.54 0.58
N ILE A 4 16.75 8.13 1.63
CA ILE A 4 16.46 8.52 3.01
C ILE A 4 17.69 9.22 3.58
N ARG A 5 17.50 10.48 3.97
CA ARG A 5 18.53 11.26 4.64
C ARG A 5 18.54 10.89 6.13
N VAL A 6 19.68 10.41 6.61
CA VAL A 6 19.91 10.07 8.02
C VAL A 6 20.55 11.27 8.71
N LYS A 7 20.07 11.64 9.89
CA LYS A 7 20.70 12.71 10.70
C LYS A 7 21.75 12.11 11.64
N LYS A 8 22.83 12.85 11.90
CA LYS A 8 23.86 12.46 12.89
C LYS A 8 23.20 12.40 14.28
N GLY A 9 23.25 11.23 14.93
CA GLY A 9 22.61 10.97 16.22
C GLY A 9 21.35 10.08 16.18
N GLU A 10 20.88 9.64 14.99
CA GLU A 10 19.83 8.63 14.91
C GLU A 10 20.41 7.21 15.07
N SER A 11 19.75 6.38 15.89
CA SER A 11 19.99 4.93 15.89
C SER A 11 19.66 4.34 14.51
N ILE A 12 20.52 3.42 14.06
CA ILE A 12 20.50 2.77 12.74
C ILE A 12 19.14 2.13 12.41
N ASP A 13 18.41 1.66 13.42
CA ASP A 13 17.10 1.02 13.25
C ASP A 13 16.02 1.94 12.70
N ARG A 14 16.09 3.24 13.00
CA ARG A 14 15.06 4.22 12.58
C ARG A 14 15.08 4.48 11.08
N PRO A 15 16.23 4.76 10.44
CA PRO A 15 16.36 4.80 8.98
C PRO A 15 15.86 3.54 8.28
N ILE A 16 16.22 2.35 8.79
CA ILE A 16 15.82 1.06 8.17
C ILE A 16 14.30 0.90 8.18
N LYS A 17 13.64 1.20 9.31
CA LYS A 17 12.17 1.15 9.39
C LYS A 17 11.50 2.14 8.44
N ARG A 18 12.05 3.36 8.29
CA ARG A 18 11.55 4.36 7.33
C ARG A 18 11.74 3.89 5.89
N LEU A 19 12.87 3.25 5.59
CA LEU A 19 13.14 2.68 4.27
C LEU A 19 12.12 1.62 3.89
N LYS A 20 11.91 0.65 4.79
CA LYS A 20 10.91 -0.39 4.58
C LYS A 20 9.52 0.21 4.35
N LYS A 21 9.10 1.16 5.17
CA LYS A 21 7.81 1.86 4.99
C LYS A 21 7.74 2.63 3.67
N ALA A 22 8.81 3.28 3.24
CA ALA A 22 8.86 3.99 1.96
C ALA A 22 8.74 3.01 0.77
N MET A 23 9.45 1.88 0.83
CA MET A 23 9.36 0.81 -0.17
C MET A 23 7.97 0.19 -0.25
N ASP A 24 7.33 -0.03 0.90
CA ASP A 24 5.95 -0.54 0.97
C ASP A 24 4.95 0.47 0.42
N LYS A 25 5.15 1.77 0.68
CA LYS A 25 4.31 2.86 0.18
C LYS A 25 4.41 3.03 -1.33
N GLU A 26 5.62 2.97 -1.88
CA GLU A 26 5.83 2.96 -3.34
C GLU A 26 5.30 1.68 -3.99
N GLY A 27 5.19 0.59 -3.22
CA GLY A 27 4.62 -0.66 -3.69
C GLY A 27 5.55 -1.41 -4.65
N ILE A 28 6.86 -1.16 -4.58
CA ILE A 28 7.88 -1.78 -5.43
C ILE A 28 7.78 -3.31 -5.39
N ILE A 29 7.65 -3.88 -4.18
CA ILE A 29 7.50 -5.33 -4.00
C ILE A 29 6.25 -5.87 -4.70
N LYS A 30 5.17 -5.09 -4.71
CA LYS A 30 3.91 -5.46 -5.37
C LYS A 30 4.02 -5.39 -6.88
N GLN A 31 4.73 -4.40 -7.42
CA GLN A 31 5.03 -4.29 -8.85
C GLN A 31 5.91 -5.44 -9.30
N LEU A 32 7.04 -5.67 -8.62
CA LEU A 32 7.91 -6.82 -8.87
C LEU A 32 7.13 -8.12 -8.91
N ARG A 33 6.25 -8.37 -7.93
CA ARG A 33 5.43 -9.59 -7.91
C ARG A 33 4.46 -9.70 -9.08
N ALA A 34 3.93 -8.58 -9.56
CA ALA A 34 3.00 -8.52 -10.69
C ALA A 34 3.70 -8.67 -12.04
N ASP A 35 4.95 -8.20 -12.14
CA ASP A 35 5.73 -8.19 -13.37
C ASP A 35 6.59 -9.46 -13.54
N ARG A 36 6.65 -10.34 -12.53
CA ARG A 36 7.37 -11.64 -12.60
C ARG A 36 6.95 -12.51 -13.78
N TYR A 37 5.71 -12.41 -14.24
CA TYR A 37 5.18 -13.22 -15.33
C TYR A 37 4.35 -12.35 -16.28
N PHE A 38 4.27 -12.75 -17.54
CA PHE A 38 3.37 -12.10 -18.48
C PHE A 38 1.92 -12.39 -18.11
N GLU A 39 1.17 -11.34 -17.81
CA GLU A 39 -0.27 -11.40 -17.59
C GLU A 39 -0.99 -10.71 -18.75
N LYS A 40 -1.93 -11.42 -19.37
CA LYS A 40 -2.74 -10.89 -20.47
C LYS A 40 -3.42 -9.58 -20.06
N PRO A 41 -3.47 -8.55 -20.93
CA PRO A 41 -4.04 -7.25 -20.59
C PRO A 41 -5.51 -7.32 -20.11
N SER A 42 -6.30 -8.29 -20.59
CA SER A 42 -7.67 -8.54 -20.12
C SER A 42 -7.71 -8.94 -18.64
N GLU A 43 -6.82 -9.84 -18.23
CA GLU A 43 -6.72 -10.31 -16.84
C GLU A 43 -6.23 -9.20 -15.92
N LYS A 44 -5.25 -8.38 -16.37
CA LYS A 44 -4.81 -7.17 -15.66
C LYS A 44 -6.00 -6.23 -15.37
N LYS A 45 -6.82 -5.95 -16.39
CA LYS A 45 -8.01 -5.09 -16.28
C LYS A 45 -9.05 -5.69 -15.32
N ARG A 46 -9.34 -6.99 -15.43
CA ARG A 46 -10.27 -7.72 -14.56
C ARG A 46 -9.83 -7.69 -13.09
N LYS A 47 -8.55 -7.98 -12.80
CA LYS A 47 -8.03 -7.92 -11.44
C LYS A 47 -8.03 -6.49 -10.87
N LYS A 48 -7.84 -5.47 -11.71
CA LYS A 48 -7.93 -4.06 -11.29
C LYS A 48 -9.36 -3.69 -10.87
N SER A 49 -10.38 -4.07 -11.66
CA SER A 49 -11.78 -3.77 -11.35
C SER A 49 -12.29 -4.50 -10.11
N ILE A 50 -11.91 -5.77 -9.92
CA ILE A 50 -12.23 -6.53 -8.70
C ILE A 50 -11.62 -5.86 -7.47
N ARG A 51 -10.32 -5.50 -7.52
CA ARG A 51 -9.63 -4.81 -6.42
C ARG A 51 -10.26 -3.45 -6.09
N ALA A 52 -10.68 -2.69 -7.11
CA ALA A 52 -11.34 -1.41 -6.91
C ALA A 52 -12.70 -1.57 -6.20
N ARG A 53 -13.53 -2.52 -6.64
CA ARG A 53 -14.82 -2.82 -6.00
C ARG A 53 -14.65 -3.28 -4.55
N ALA A 54 -13.68 -4.15 -4.29
CA ALA A 54 -13.39 -4.61 -2.93
C ALA A 54 -12.98 -3.45 -2.00
N ARG A 55 -12.13 -2.53 -2.49
CA ARG A 55 -11.73 -1.33 -1.75
C ARG A 55 -12.88 -0.39 -1.46
N ALA A 56 -13.73 -0.11 -2.45
CA ALA A 56 -14.91 0.72 -2.29
C ALA A 56 -15.85 0.15 -1.21
N ARG A 57 -16.10 -1.17 -1.23
CA ARG A 57 -16.90 -1.87 -0.20
C ARG A 57 -16.27 -1.75 1.18
N SER A 58 -14.95 -1.94 1.30
CA SER A 58 -14.27 -1.80 2.60
C SER A 58 -14.33 -0.37 3.15
N LEU A 59 -14.24 0.63 2.28
CA LEU A 59 -14.31 2.04 2.68
C LEU A 59 -15.72 2.40 3.13
N ALA A 60 -16.74 1.98 2.38
CA ALA A 60 -18.14 2.19 2.74
C ALA A 60 -18.47 1.54 4.10
N ARG A 61 -18.01 0.30 4.34
CA ARG A 61 -18.15 -0.36 5.65
C ARG A 61 -17.46 0.41 6.77
N ARG A 62 -16.25 0.89 6.53
CA ARG A 62 -15.49 1.66 7.53
C ARG A 62 -16.15 3.01 7.83
N ALA A 63 -16.72 3.67 6.83
CA ALA A 63 -17.50 4.90 7.00
C ALA A 63 -18.77 4.62 7.81
N ALA A 64 -19.55 3.60 7.47
CA ALA A 64 -20.74 3.22 8.22
C ALA A 64 -20.44 2.88 9.69
N LEU A 65 -19.34 2.17 9.96
CA LEU A 65 -18.88 1.91 11.33
C LEU A 65 -18.48 3.20 12.07
N ALA A 66 -17.85 4.15 11.38
CA ALA A 66 -17.46 5.43 11.98
C ALA A 66 -18.67 6.33 12.30
N GLU A 67 -19.76 6.22 11.54
CA GLU A 67 -21.04 6.89 11.82
C GLU A 67 -21.83 6.20 12.96
N MET A 68 -21.74 4.86 13.07
CA MET A 68 -22.43 4.09 14.11
C MET A 68 -21.76 4.12 15.49
N MET A 69 -20.47 4.44 15.57
CA MET A 69 -19.76 4.53 16.84
C MET A 69 -19.74 5.99 17.32
N PRO A 70 -20.45 6.35 18.40
CA PRO A 70 -20.31 7.68 18.98
C PRO A 70 -18.85 7.86 19.41
N ARG A 71 -18.21 8.91 18.89
CA ARG A 71 -16.88 9.31 19.37
C ARG A 71 -17.06 9.79 20.80
N ILE A 72 -16.58 9.00 21.76
CA ILE A 72 -16.35 9.43 23.15
C ILE A 72 -15.19 10.42 23.15
#